data_AF-A0A7D7ZZ85-F1
#
_entry.id   AF-A0A7D7ZZ85-F1
#
_cell.length_a   1.000
_cell.length_b   1.000
_cell.length_c   1.000
_cell.angle_alpha   90.00
_cell.angle_beta   90.00
_cell.angle_gamma   90.00
#
_symmetry.space_group_name_H-M   'P 1'
#
loop_
_entity.id
_entity.type
_entity.pdbx_description
1 polymer ?
#
loop_
_entity_poly.entity_id
_entity_poly.type
_entity_poly.pdbx_seq_one_letter_code
_entity_poly.pdbx_strand_id
1 'polypeptide(L)'
;MEEQSSYLVEITSKAEQYYWSLLVHLYENHSIESANKKSDEIIALAMSLNVNPQRGSLEEDLAHFNKEFRSLIYRITKRKTVKIIYLIDELTNKVYVTDFFATLMNPDRKKKRS
;
A
#
# COMPACT_ATOMS: atom_id res chain seq x y z
N MET A 1 6.89 -3.14 29.50
CA MET A 1 5.56 -3.24 28.86
C MET A 1 5.54 -2.17 27.80
N GLU A 2 5.78 -2.54 26.54
CA GLU A 2 5.62 -1.58 25.43
C GLU A 2 4.12 -1.40 25.24
N GLU A 3 3.62 -0.19 25.52
CA GLU A 3 2.26 0.19 25.17
C GLU A 3 2.13 0.01 23.66
N GLN A 4 1.39 -1.02 23.21
CA GLN A 4 1.02 -1.14 21.81
C GLN A 4 0.06 0.02 21.51
N SER A 5 0.61 1.17 21.14
CA SER A 5 -0.15 2.28 20.59
C SER A 5 -0.79 1.78 19.30
N SER A 6 -2.05 1.39 19.39
CA SER A 6 -2.82 0.95 18.22
C SER A 6 -3.21 2.19 17.43
N TYR A 7 -2.64 2.32 16.23
CA TYR A 7 -3.01 3.37 15.30
C TYR A 7 -4.36 3.05 14.68
N LEU A 8 -5.22 4.06 14.53
CA LEU A 8 -6.44 3.90 13.75
C LEU A 8 -6.11 4.02 12.27
N VAL A 9 -6.32 2.92 11.52
CA VAL A 9 -6.13 2.92 10.06
C VAL A 9 -7.40 3.44 9.41
N GLU A 10 -7.29 4.55 8.70
CA GLU A 10 -8.37 5.21 7.97
C GLU A 10 -8.07 5.17 6.47
N ILE A 11 -8.90 4.47 5.71
CA ILE A 11 -8.81 4.43 4.26
C ILE A 11 -9.57 5.66 3.74
N THR A 12 -8.86 6.57 3.08
CA THR A 12 -9.50 7.76 2.51
C THR A 12 -10.47 7.38 1.39
N SER A 13 -11.52 8.16 1.17
CA SER A 13 -12.49 7.90 0.09
C SER A 13 -11.83 7.82 -1.29
N LYS A 14 -10.72 8.55 -1.48
CA LYS A 14 -9.92 8.48 -2.71
C LYS A 14 -9.18 7.14 -2.83
N ALA A 15 -8.53 6.67 -1.76
CA ALA A 15 -7.89 5.36 -1.72
C ALA A 15 -8.89 4.23 -1.99
N GLU A 16 -10.12 4.38 -1.48
CA GLU A 16 -11.20 3.43 -1.73
C GLU A 16 -11.53 3.31 -3.23
N GLN A 17 -11.64 4.43 -3.94
CA GLN A 17 -11.87 4.41 -5.40
C GLN A 17 -10.75 3.69 -6.16
N TYR A 18 -9.50 3.89 -5.75
CA TYR A 18 -8.36 3.16 -6.33
C TYR A 18 -8.38 1.69 -5.99
N TYR A 19 -8.77 1.34 -4.76
CA TYR A 19 -8.96 -0.04 -4.35
C TYR A 19 -10.06 -0.74 -5.18
N TRP A 20 -11.20 -0.09 -5.41
CA TRP A 20 -12.24 -0.61 -6.31
C TRP A 20 -11.72 -0.85 -7.73
N SER A 21 -10.96 0.10 -8.27
CA SER A 21 -10.33 -0.04 -9.59
C SER A 21 -9.34 -1.21 -9.64
N LEU A 22 -8.57 -1.41 -8.56
CA LEU A 22 -7.67 -2.55 -8.39
C LEU A 22 -8.43 -3.87 -8.32
N LEU A 23 -9.55 -3.91 -7.60
CA LEU A 23 -10.41 -5.09 -7.52
C LEU A 23 -10.93 -5.48 -8.90
N VAL A 24 -11.49 -4.55 -9.66
CA VAL A 24 -11.95 -4.80 -11.03
C VAL A 24 -10.83 -5.45 -11.86
N HIS A 25 -9.63 -4.86 -11.83
CA HIS A 25 -8.47 -5.43 -12.53
C HIS A 25 -8.11 -6.85 -12.04
N LEU A 26 -8.21 -7.12 -10.74
CA LEU A 26 -7.93 -8.44 -10.19
C LEU A 26 -8.95 -9.49 -10.66
N TYR A 27 -10.25 -9.17 -10.63
CA TYR A 27 -11.31 -10.10 -11.08
C TYR A 27 -11.33 -10.31 -12.59
N GLU A 28 -10.90 -9.33 -13.39
CA GLU A 28 -10.77 -9.49 -14.85
C GLU A 28 -9.59 -10.39 -15.25
N ASN A 29 -8.51 -10.41 -14.46
CA ASN A 29 -7.25 -11.06 -14.83
C ASN A 29 -6.93 -12.33 -14.02
N HIS A 30 -7.72 -12.65 -13.00
CA HIS A 30 -7.51 -13.81 -12.14
C HIS A 30 -8.82 -14.54 -11.86
N SER A 31 -8.72 -15.79 -11.41
CA SER A 31 -9.89 -16.51 -10.90
C SER A 31 -10.48 -15.79 -9.68
N ILE A 32 -11.79 -15.91 -9.49
CA ILE A 32 -12.52 -15.30 -8.36
C ILE A 32 -11.84 -15.62 -7.03
N GLU A 33 -11.49 -16.89 -6.78
CA GLU A 33 -10.79 -17.30 -5.56
C GLU A 33 -9.44 -16.62 -5.39
N SER A 34 -8.68 -16.47 -6.48
CA SER A 34 -7.37 -15.81 -6.44
C SER A 34 -7.50 -14.31 -6.24
N ALA A 35 -8.52 -13.67 -6.84
CA ALA A 35 -8.82 -12.26 -6.66
C ALA A 35 -9.24 -11.98 -5.22
N ASN A 36 -10.15 -12.76 -4.65
CA ASN A 36 -10.58 -12.69 -3.24
C ASN A 36 -9.38 -12.82 -2.29
N LYS A 37 -8.54 -13.84 -2.49
CA LYS A 37 -7.38 -14.05 -1.63
C LYS A 37 -6.43 -12.85 -1.67
N LYS A 38 -6.18 -12.29 -2.85
CA LYS A 38 -5.30 -11.11 -3.00
C LYS A 38 -5.92 -9.87 -2.40
N SER A 39 -7.22 -9.65 -2.58
CA SER A 39 -7.92 -8.51 -2.00
C SER A 39 -7.85 -8.53 -0.48
N ASP A 40 -8.06 -9.70 0.11
CA ASP A 40 -7.99 -9.89 1.56
C ASP A 40 -6.58 -9.66 2.07
N GLU A 41 -5.57 -10.17 1.39
CA GLU A 41 -4.16 -9.95 1.75
C GLU A 41 -3.75 -8.48 1.64
N ILE A 42 -4.22 -7.75 0.62
CA ILE A 42 -3.93 -6.31 0.44
C ILE A 42 -4.56 -5.49 1.57
N ILE A 43 -5.81 -5.77 1.92
CA ILE A 43 -6.50 -5.08 3.02
C ILE A 43 -5.87 -5.45 4.37
N ALA A 44 -5.57 -6.73 4.61
CA ALA A 44 -4.87 -7.16 5.81
C ALA A 44 -3.49 -6.48 5.95
N LEU A 45 -2.80 -6.26 4.83
CA LEU A 45 -1.54 -5.51 4.80
C LEU A 45 -1.76 -4.04 5.17
N ALA A 46 -2.81 -3.38 4.66
CA ALA A 46 -3.15 -2.02 5.07
C ALA A 46 -3.53 -1.96 6.57
N MET A 47 -4.37 -2.88 7.03
CA MET A 47 -4.86 -2.90 8.42
C MET A 47 -3.77 -3.20 9.43
N SER A 48 -2.76 -4.01 9.07
CA SER A 48 -1.61 -4.28 9.95
C SER A 48 -0.68 -3.08 10.18
N LEU A 49 -0.93 -1.94 9.50
CA LEU A 49 -0.33 -0.66 9.87
C LEU A 49 -0.80 -0.17 11.24
N ASN A 50 -1.90 -0.70 11.79
CA ASN A 50 -2.37 -0.34 13.13
C ASN A 50 -1.36 -0.66 14.24
N VAL A 51 -0.57 -1.73 14.11
CA VAL A 51 0.41 -2.16 15.12
C VAL A 51 1.79 -1.57 14.86
N ASN A 52 2.22 -1.50 13.60
CA ASN A 52 3.53 -0.96 13.24
C ASN A 52 3.46 -0.18 11.91
N PRO A 53 3.03 1.09 11.96
CA PRO A 53 2.92 1.90 10.75
C PRO A 53 4.28 2.32 10.20
N GLN A 54 5.34 2.31 11.00
CA GLN A 54 6.67 2.74 10.57
C GLN A 54 7.40 1.72 9.69
N ARG A 55 6.89 0.49 9.54
CA ARG A 55 7.54 -0.60 8.78
C ARG A 55 7.67 -0.33 7.27
N GLY A 56 6.89 0.61 6.72
CA GLY A 56 6.95 0.95 5.30
C GLY A 56 8.15 1.83 4.97
N SER A 57 8.54 1.80 3.70
CA SER A 57 9.64 2.61 3.19
C SER A 57 9.20 4.06 3.03
N LEU A 58 10.07 5.01 3.39
CA LEU A 58 9.81 6.43 3.16
C LEU A 58 9.74 6.71 1.66
N GLU A 59 8.75 7.51 1.28
CA GLU A 59 8.56 7.94 -0.11
C GLU A 59 9.27 9.28 -0.32
N GLU A 60 10.54 9.24 -0.72
CA GLU A 60 11.37 10.44 -0.92
C GLU A 60 10.77 11.39 -1.96
N ASP A 61 10.10 10.85 -2.98
CA ASP A 61 9.41 11.63 -4.02
C ASP A 61 8.29 12.52 -3.45
N LEU A 62 7.72 12.14 -2.30
CA LEU A 62 6.68 12.89 -1.60
C LEU A 62 7.20 13.67 -0.39
N ALA A 63 8.50 13.64 -0.12
CA ALA A 63 9.11 14.38 1.00
C ALA A 63 8.87 15.89 0.91
N HIS A 64 8.67 16.42 -0.31
CA HIS A 64 8.37 17.83 -0.54
C HIS A 64 7.05 18.30 0.08
N PHE A 65 6.11 17.39 0.37
CA PHE A 65 4.85 17.72 1.04
C PHE A 65 4.98 17.96 2.55
N ASN A 66 6.21 17.94 3.09
CA ASN A 66 6.53 18.11 4.52
C ASN A 66 5.72 17.17 5.43
N LYS A 67 5.43 15.98 4.91
CA LYS A 67 4.62 14.93 5.51
C LYS A 67 5.33 13.62 5.28
N GLU A 68 5.40 12.78 6.31
CA GLU A 68 6.05 11.46 6.22
C GLU A 68 5.16 10.45 5.47
N PHE A 69 5.12 10.59 4.15
CA PHE A 69 4.52 9.56 3.30
C PHE A 69 5.40 8.32 3.30
N ARG A 70 4.75 7.18 3.51
CA ARG A 70 5.37 5.86 3.47
C ARG A 70 4.63 4.98 2.48
N SER A 71 5.33 3.96 2.01
CA SER A 71 4.76 2.98 1.11
C SER A 71 5.03 1.55 1.56
N LEU A 72 4.02 0.70 1.37
CA LEU A 72 4.13 -0.75 1.48
C LEU A 72 4.02 -1.37 0.10
N ILE A 73 4.78 -2.44 -0.12
CA ILE A 73 4.76 -3.16 -1.39
C ILE A 73 4.21 -4.56 -1.15
N TYR A 74 3.05 -4.84 -1.72
CA TYR A 74 2.47 -6.17 -1.80
C TYR A 74 2.81 -6.79 -3.16
N ARG A 75 3.34 -8.02 -3.18
CA ARG A 75 3.72 -8.70 -4.42
C ARG A 75 2.61 -9.65 -4.87
N ILE A 76 1.87 -9.29 -5.91
CA ILE A 76 0.85 -10.16 -6.52
C ILE A 76 1.52 -11.29 -7.32
N THR A 77 2.52 -10.96 -8.12
CA THR A 77 3.35 -11.92 -8.88
C THR A 77 4.80 -11.44 -8.95
N LYS A 78 5.69 -12.21 -9.59
CA LYS A 78 7.08 -11.80 -9.84
C LYS A 78 7.22 -10.47 -10.61
N ARG A 79 6.19 -10.03 -11.34
CA ARG A 79 6.20 -8.82 -12.17
C ARG A 79 5.10 -7.80 -11.83
N LYS A 80 4.12 -8.17 -11.01
CA LYS A 80 3.02 -7.27 -10.61
C LYS A 80 3.08 -7.06 -9.11
N THR A 81 3.18 -5.81 -8.69
CA THR A 81 3.17 -5.42 -7.28
C THR A 81 2.12 -4.35 -7.06
N VAL A 82 1.57 -4.27 -5.85
CA VAL A 82 0.70 -3.18 -5.42
C VAL A 82 1.47 -2.37 -4.41
N LYS A 83 1.58 -1.07 -4.65
CA LYS A 83 2.19 -0.10 -3.76
C LYS A 83 1.06 0.60 -3.01
N ILE A 84 1.00 0.42 -1.70
CA ILE A 84 0.04 1.06 -0.82
C ILE A 84 0.72 2.29 -0.24
N ILE A 85 0.22 3.48 -0.54
CA ILE A 85 0.75 4.73 0.00
C ILE A 85 -0.10 5.15 1.19
N TYR A 86 0.57 5.51 2.26
CA TYR A 86 -0.07 5.94 3.49
C TYR A 86 0.73 7.03 4.18
N LEU A 87 0.05 7.75 5.06
CA LEU A 87 0.59 8.81 5.89
C LEU A 87 0.37 8.45 7.35
N ILE A 88 1.38 8.67 8.18
CA ILE A 88 1.26 8.56 9.63
C ILE A 88 0.99 9.95 10.19
N ASP A 89 -0.08 10.07 10.96
CA ASP A 89 -0.39 11.25 11.76
C ASP A 89 -0.16 10.91 13.23
N GLU A 90 1.01 11.26 13.73
CA GLU A 90 1.42 11.03 15.12
C GLU A 90 0.62 11.88 16.13
N LEU A 91 0.03 12.99 15.70
CA LEU A 91 -0.76 13.86 16.59
C LEU A 91 -2.08 13.20 16.97
N THR A 92 -2.67 12.45 16.03
CA THR A 92 -3.97 11.78 16.22
C THR A 92 -3.84 10.27 16.39
N ASN A 93 -2.62 9.72 16.34
CA ASN A 93 -2.35 8.27 16.25
C ASN A 93 -3.17 7.60 15.13
N LYS A 94 -3.24 8.26 13.97
CA LYS A 94 -3.96 7.77 12.80
C LYS A 94 -3.03 7.45 11.65
N VAL A 95 -3.41 6.45 10.87
CA VAL A 95 -2.74 6.10 9.63
C VAL A 95 -3.73 6.31 8.49
N TYR A 96 -3.45 7.29 7.63
CA TYR A 96 -4.28 7.57 6.48
C TYR A 96 -3.76 6.82 5.27
N VAL A 97 -4.50 5.83 4.78
CA VAL A 97 -4.20 5.18 3.51
C VAL A 97 -4.72 6.09 2.39
N THR A 98 -3.81 6.61 1.59
CA THR A 98 -4.12 7.61 0.57
C THR A 98 -4.24 7.01 -0.82
N ASP A 99 -3.55 5.90 -1.10
CA ASP A 99 -3.55 5.32 -2.44
C ASP A 99 -3.19 3.83 -2.50
N PHE A 100 -3.70 3.15 -3.53
CA PHE A 100 -3.38 1.76 -3.90
C PHE A 100 -2.94 1.71 -5.36
N PHE A 101 -1.62 1.76 -5.60
CA PHE A 101 -1.03 1.77 -6.94
C PHE A 101 -0.64 0.37 -7.41
N ALA A 102 -1.34 -0.15 -8.43
CA ALA A 102 -0.83 -1.30 -9.18
C ALA A 102 0.44 -0.88 -9.96
N THR A 103 1.59 -1.36 -9.51
CA THR A 103 2.88 -1.13 -10.17
C THR A 103 3.31 -2.39 -10.92
N LEU A 104 3.59 -2.25 -12.21
CA LEU A 104 4.33 -3.26 -12.94
C LEU A 104 5.80 -3.13 -12.52
N MET A 105 6.35 -4.19 -11.95
CA MET A 105 7.78 -4.30 -11.72
C MET A 105 8.43 -4.39 -13.10
N ASN A 106 8.76 -3.23 -13.67
CA ASN A 106 9.35 -3.11 -15.00
C ASN A 106 10.57 -4.04 -15.09
N PRO A 107 10.57 -5.08 -15.93
CA PRO A 107 11.76 -5.91 -16.12
C PRO A 107 12.88 -5.16 -16.88
N ASP A 108 12.62 -3.97 -17.42
CA ASP A 108 13.55 -3.24 -18.30
C ASP A 108 14.56 -2.31 -17.61
N ARG A 109 14.56 -2.19 -16.28
CA ARG A 109 15.64 -1.48 -15.56
C ARG A 109 16.84 -2.39 -15.26
N LYS A 110 17.34 -3.07 -16.28
CA LYS A 110 18.70 -3.64 -16.30
C LYS A 110 19.37 -3.45 -17.67
N LYS A 111 19.59 -2.20 -18.07
CA LYS A 111 20.81 -1.85 -18.82
C LYS A 111 21.35 -0.53 -18.28
N LYS A 112 22.24 -0.66 -17.27
CA LYS A 112 23.35 0.28 -17.10
C LYS A 112 24.00 0.38 -18.48
N ARG A 113 23.95 1.55 -19.12
CA ARG A 113 24.82 1.86 -20.25
C ARG A 113 26.25 1.80 -19.72
N SER A 114 27.00 0.78 -20.15
CA SER A 114 28.47 0.83 -20.19
C SER A 114 28.88 1.43 -21.52
#